data_AF-A0A1Y3DUL8-F1
#
_entry.id   AF-A0A1Y3DUL8-F1
#
_cell.length_a   1.000
_cell.length_b   1.000
_cell.length_c   1.000
_cell.angle_alpha   90.00
_cell.angle_beta   90.00
_cell.angle_gamma   90.00
#
_symmetry.space_group_name_H-M   'P 1'
#
loop_
_entity.id
_entity.type
_entity.pdbx_description
1 polymer ?
#
loop_
_entity_poly.entity_id
_entity_poly.type
_entity_poly.pdbx_seq_one_letter_code
_entity_poly.pdbx_strand_id
1 'polypeptide(L)'
;MIYSFPSSALNEFRLSEEQIIENFTRNQNGSKQDTPQLVCAPKRDDDPLNEYLHQRPPNEVERRRMPVLAPGRDLAPTDHITLNCNNFDNARVTDYPIEILLRKIKNLENEKKYLLKSLENKQNVELEYRKALETQAAFVSAENKKSQFYENEWLHMKSQEHSFMTSGKSPMRKTLELFYEDDGLYKKLGRLTSTQEIFIANLIEDHKNLALERNSISRKYQEAVDANFQLYQQNEMLKAQNINLVERNKDAIDHQMEEKLVALNASLIHVQKENIQLREKLDQYTQLIENIEKCYEVNSIKEELTEFKKYLLK
;
A
#
# COMPACT_ATOMS: atom_id res chain seq x y z
N MET A 1 30.45 -24.27 -9.27
CA MET A 1 29.56 -25.32 -8.75
C MET A 1 28.15 -24.79 -8.79
N ILE A 2 27.35 -25.25 -9.74
CA ILE A 2 25.93 -24.88 -9.85
C ILE A 2 25.19 -25.82 -8.91
N TYR A 3 24.59 -25.29 -7.85
CA TYR A 3 23.74 -26.07 -6.96
C TYR A 3 22.47 -26.45 -7.73
N SER A 4 22.36 -27.73 -8.06
CA SER A 4 21.15 -28.31 -8.65
C SER A 4 20.04 -28.26 -7.60
N PHE A 5 19.04 -27.41 -7.82
CA PHE A 5 17.80 -27.44 -7.05
C PHE A 5 17.03 -28.74 -7.40
N PRO A 6 16.51 -29.48 -6.41
CA PRO A 6 15.74 -30.69 -6.67
C PRO A 6 14.44 -30.33 -7.39
N SER A 7 14.20 -31.00 -8.52
CA SER A 7 13.06 -30.77 -9.43
C SER A 7 11.68 -30.90 -8.75
N SER A 8 11.60 -31.49 -7.56
CA SER A 8 10.38 -31.60 -6.77
C SER A 8 9.83 -30.25 -6.31
N ALA A 9 10.68 -29.27 -5.98
CA ALA A 9 10.24 -27.94 -5.53
C ALA A 9 9.70 -27.06 -6.68
N LEU A 10 10.12 -27.33 -7.92
CA LEU A 10 9.66 -26.62 -9.12
C LEU A 10 8.24 -27.07 -9.55
N ASN A 11 7.91 -28.34 -9.34
CA ASN A 11 6.56 -28.86 -9.62
C ASN A 11 5.51 -28.28 -8.68
N GLU A 12 5.88 -28.01 -7.42
CA GLU A 12 4.97 -27.42 -6.42
C GLU A 12 4.54 -25.99 -6.81
N PHE A 13 5.45 -25.21 -7.38
CA PHE A 13 5.15 -23.84 -7.82
C PHE A 13 4.23 -23.81 -9.06
N ARG A 14 4.50 -24.68 -10.05
CA ARG A 14 3.64 -24.81 -11.25
C ARG A 14 2.21 -25.27 -10.91
N LEU A 15 2.07 -26.22 -9.99
CA LEU A 15 0.77 -26.69 -9.51
C LEU A 15 -0.02 -25.58 -8.80
N SER A 16 0.65 -24.69 -8.06
CA SER A 16 0.00 -23.56 -7.39
C SER A 16 -0.49 -22.48 -8.36
N GLU A 17 0.23 -22.26 -9.47
CA GLU A 17 -0.15 -21.28 -10.50
C GLU A 17 -1.31 -21.78 -11.36
N GLU A 18 -1.31 -23.07 -11.73
CA GLU A 18 -2.43 -23.71 -12.42
C GLU A 18 -3.71 -23.66 -11.57
N GLN A 19 -3.62 -23.88 -10.26
CA GLN A 19 -4.77 -23.74 -9.34
C GLN A 19 -5.29 -22.31 -9.22
N ILE A 20 -4.41 -21.30 -9.24
CA ILE A 20 -4.83 -19.89 -9.19
C ILE A 20 -5.54 -19.49 -10.49
N ILE A 21 -5.01 -19.93 -11.64
CA ILE A 21 -5.62 -19.68 -12.96
C ILE A 21 -6.96 -20.41 -13.08
N GLU A 22 -7.07 -21.66 -12.61
CA GLU A 22 -8.32 -22.43 -12.59
C GLU A 22 -9.39 -21.75 -11.70
N ASN A 23 -9.00 -21.24 -10.53
CA ASN A 23 -9.91 -20.52 -9.63
C ASN A 23 -10.39 -19.18 -10.21
N PHE A 24 -9.54 -18.48 -10.97
CA PHE A 24 -9.93 -17.23 -11.65
C PHE A 24 -10.85 -17.46 -12.85
N THR A 25 -10.66 -18.53 -13.59
CA THR A 25 -11.44 -18.83 -14.81
C THR A 25 -12.78 -19.50 -14.50
N ARG A 26 -12.90 -20.25 -13.41
CA ARG A 26 -14.17 -20.90 -13.00
C ARG A 26 -15.24 -19.91 -12.54
N ASN A 27 -14.85 -18.77 -11.98
CA ASN A 27 -15.76 -17.74 -11.47
C ASN A 27 -16.40 -16.86 -12.57
N GLN A 28 -15.97 -16.94 -13.83
CA GLN A 28 -16.57 -16.16 -14.93
C GLN A 28 -17.67 -16.90 -15.71
N ASN A 29 -17.80 -18.22 -15.54
CA ASN A 29 -18.79 -19.00 -16.30
C ASN A 29 -20.18 -19.09 -15.64
N GLY A 30 -20.41 -18.36 -14.54
CA GLY A 30 -21.58 -18.49 -13.67
C GLY A 30 -22.71 -17.45 -13.83
N SER A 31 -22.67 -16.52 -14.80
CA SER A 31 -23.78 -15.57 -14.97
C SER A 31 -24.01 -15.19 -16.43
N LYS A 32 -24.91 -15.93 -17.10
CA LYS A 32 -25.63 -15.45 -18.28
C LYS A 32 -27.02 -15.02 -17.83
N GLN A 33 -27.39 -13.78 -18.14
CA GLN A 33 -28.66 -13.30 -18.71
C GLN A 33 -28.91 -11.86 -18.26
N ASP A 34 -28.63 -10.90 -19.15
CA ASP A 34 -29.69 -10.10 -19.77
C ASP A 34 -29.09 -9.05 -20.71
N THR A 35 -29.28 -9.29 -22.01
CA THR A 35 -29.20 -8.30 -23.09
C THR A 35 -30.39 -7.33 -22.99
N PRO A 36 -30.25 -6.10 -23.52
CA PRO A 36 -30.88 -5.86 -24.83
C PRO A 36 -29.95 -5.26 -25.89
N GLN A 37 -30.40 -5.43 -27.12
CA GLN A 37 -29.73 -5.32 -28.40
C GLN A 37 -29.45 -3.88 -28.88
N LEU A 38 -28.31 -3.75 -29.57
CA LEU A 38 -28.00 -2.94 -30.76
C LEU A 38 -29.14 -2.17 -31.45
N VAL A 39 -28.93 -0.87 -31.68
CA VAL A 39 -29.41 -0.13 -32.88
C VAL A 39 -28.40 0.96 -33.30
N CYS A 40 -27.86 0.80 -34.51
CA CYS A 40 -27.39 1.77 -35.54
C CYS A 40 -26.25 2.80 -35.30
N ALA A 41 -25.09 2.47 -35.91
CA ALA A 41 -24.38 3.19 -37.00
C ALA A 41 -23.86 4.66 -36.83
N PRO A 42 -22.76 5.03 -37.54
CA PRO A 42 -21.84 6.11 -37.18
C PRO A 42 -22.16 7.44 -37.87
N LYS A 43 -21.81 8.57 -37.23
CA LYS A 43 -21.62 9.85 -37.91
C LYS A 43 -20.37 10.55 -37.39
N ARG A 44 -19.45 10.84 -38.34
CA ARG A 44 -18.47 11.91 -38.25
C ARG A 44 -19.21 13.24 -38.35
N ASP A 45 -18.73 14.25 -37.65
CA ASP A 45 -18.63 15.64 -38.13
C ASP A 45 -17.72 16.43 -37.16
N ASP A 46 -16.99 17.35 -37.77
CA ASP A 46 -15.89 18.16 -37.27
C ASP A 46 -16.32 19.19 -36.21
N ASP A 47 -15.48 19.50 -35.21
CA ASP A 47 -14.66 20.73 -35.16
C ASP A 47 -13.92 20.88 -33.80
N PRO A 48 -12.79 21.63 -33.77
CA PRO A 48 -11.77 21.62 -32.72
C PRO A 48 -11.84 22.85 -31.81
N LEU A 49 -11.63 22.67 -30.51
CA LEU A 49 -11.19 23.74 -29.61
C LEU A 49 -10.44 23.10 -28.43
N ASN A 50 -9.12 23.24 -28.38
CA ASN A 50 -8.48 24.28 -27.57
C ASN A 50 -6.96 24.09 -27.58
N GLU A 51 -6.28 25.08 -28.15
CA GLU A 51 -4.86 25.33 -27.98
C GLU A 51 -4.55 25.53 -26.48
N TYR A 52 -3.48 24.93 -25.97
CA TYR A 52 -2.54 25.66 -25.11
C TYR A 52 -1.14 25.08 -25.29
N LEU A 53 -0.34 25.85 -26.02
CA LEU A 53 1.10 25.76 -26.17
C LEU A 53 1.74 26.37 -24.92
N HIS A 54 2.50 25.61 -24.13
CA HIS A 54 3.56 26.15 -23.26
C HIS A 54 4.68 25.11 -23.17
N GLN A 55 5.68 25.20 -24.03
CA GLN A 55 6.99 25.83 -23.76
C GLN A 55 7.76 25.18 -22.58
N ARG A 56 8.77 24.38 -22.96
CA ARG A 56 9.99 24.09 -22.16
C ARG A 56 10.74 25.42 -21.92
N PRO A 57 11.57 25.57 -20.86
CA PRO A 57 13.00 25.26 -21.01
C PRO A 57 13.65 24.78 -19.66
N PRO A 58 14.99 24.82 -19.40
CA PRO A 58 15.80 23.61 -19.12
C PRO A 58 16.67 23.69 -17.83
N ASN A 59 17.39 22.58 -17.54
CA ASN A 59 18.64 22.42 -16.77
C ASN A 59 18.86 23.17 -15.42
N GLU A 60 19.16 22.39 -14.36
CA GLU A 60 20.42 22.38 -13.57
C GLU A 60 20.18 21.62 -12.24
N VAL A 61 20.70 20.40 -12.10
CA VAL A 61 21.88 20.08 -11.27
C VAL A 61 21.85 20.71 -9.87
N GLU A 62 21.42 19.96 -8.86
CA GLU A 62 22.22 19.84 -7.62
C GLU A 62 21.80 18.65 -6.74
N ARG A 63 22.77 17.74 -6.54
CA ARG A 63 23.08 16.98 -5.32
C ARG A 63 21.91 16.46 -4.48
N ARG A 64 21.66 15.15 -4.61
CA ARG A 64 21.14 14.32 -3.51
C ARG A 64 22.10 14.42 -2.31
N ARG A 65 21.86 15.37 -1.40
CA ARG A 65 22.37 15.29 -0.02
C ARG A 65 21.37 14.48 0.80
N MET A 66 21.88 13.47 1.48
CA MET A 66 21.15 12.75 2.54
C MET A 66 20.57 13.75 3.55
N PRO A 67 19.36 13.53 4.09
CA PRO A 67 18.94 14.26 5.28
C PRO A 67 19.74 13.74 6.48
N VAL A 68 20.62 14.62 6.95
CA VAL A 68 21.20 14.57 8.30
C VAL A 68 20.06 14.67 9.31
N LEU A 69 20.00 13.71 10.23
CA LEU A 69 19.20 13.82 11.45
C LEU A 69 19.71 15.00 12.29
N ALA A 70 18.81 15.92 12.65
CA ALA A 70 18.61 16.54 13.97
C ALA A 70 18.02 17.97 13.83
N PRO A 71 17.54 18.61 14.91
CA PRO A 71 16.49 18.16 15.82
C PRO A 71 15.45 19.30 16.02
N GLY A 72 14.17 18.99 15.91
CA GLY A 72 13.12 20.00 16.08
C GLY A 72 11.79 19.35 16.41
N ARG A 73 11.71 18.71 17.58
CA ARG A 73 10.41 18.53 18.23
C ARG A 73 10.23 19.70 19.16
N ASP A 74 9.51 20.69 18.66
CA ASP A 74 8.79 21.60 19.53
C ASP A 74 7.90 20.77 20.45
N LEU A 75 8.14 20.99 21.74
CA LEU A 75 7.36 20.47 22.85
C LEU A 75 5.93 20.99 22.72
N ALA A 76 4.96 20.10 22.86
CA ALA A 76 3.56 20.48 23.05
C ALA A 76 3.41 21.35 24.32
N PRO A 77 2.39 22.23 24.39
CA PRO A 77 2.28 23.25 25.41
C PRO A 77 2.29 22.65 26.81
N THR A 78 3.24 23.11 27.62
CA THR A 78 3.29 22.95 29.05
C THR A 78 1.93 23.37 29.64
N ASP A 79 1.16 22.42 30.16
CA ASP A 79 0.17 22.75 31.19
C ASP A 79 0.96 23.41 32.32
N HIS A 80 0.84 24.74 32.42
CA HIS A 80 1.34 25.51 33.54
C HIS A 80 0.57 25.06 34.80
N ILE A 81 1.06 24.00 35.43
CA ILE A 81 0.90 23.82 36.87
C ILE A 81 1.79 24.90 37.49
N THR A 82 1.21 26.07 37.69
CA THR A 82 1.69 27.03 38.67
C THR A 82 1.71 26.33 40.02
N LEU A 83 2.86 25.76 40.37
CA LEU A 83 3.23 25.53 41.76
C LEU A 83 3.37 26.90 42.40
N ASN A 84 2.24 27.48 42.76
CA ASN A 84 2.14 28.63 43.64
C ASN A 84 2.52 28.14 45.05
N CYS A 85 3.82 27.92 45.25
CA CYS A 85 4.40 27.68 46.56
C CYS A 85 4.65 29.04 47.20
N ASN A 86 3.60 29.75 47.61
CA ASN A 86 3.70 30.80 48.63
C ASN A 86 2.31 31.06 49.24
N ASN A 87 2.29 31.05 50.56
CA ASN A 87 1.21 31.42 51.49
C ASN A 87 0.26 30.30 51.94
N PHE A 88 0.76 29.53 52.91
CA PHE A 88 -0.06 29.16 54.07
C PHE A 88 0.77 29.42 55.34
N ASP A 89 0.74 30.67 55.81
CA ASP A 89 1.05 30.96 57.21
C ASP A 89 -0.24 30.91 58.03
N ASN A 90 -0.15 30.12 59.11
CA ASN A 90 -0.99 30.08 60.31
C ASN A 90 -2.36 29.37 60.23
N ALA A 91 -2.43 28.14 60.74
CA ALA A 91 -2.51 27.88 62.19
C ALA A 91 -2.79 26.38 62.44
N ARG A 92 -1.95 25.75 63.29
CA ARG A 92 -2.14 24.40 63.87
C ARG A 92 -2.37 23.26 62.88
N VAL A 93 -1.29 22.71 62.33
CA VAL A 93 -1.30 21.31 61.90
C VAL A 93 -0.02 20.67 62.40
N THR A 94 -0.17 19.78 63.39
CA THR A 94 0.82 18.74 63.68
C THR A 94 1.08 17.98 62.38
N ASP A 95 2.15 18.35 61.69
CA ASP A 95 2.64 17.63 60.51
C ASP A 95 2.90 16.18 60.93
N TYR A 96 2.12 15.25 60.39
CA TYR A 96 2.47 13.84 60.42
C TYR A 96 3.42 13.57 59.24
N PRO A 97 4.75 13.45 59.45
CA PRO A 97 5.71 13.18 58.37
C PRO A 97 5.39 11.89 57.59
N ILE A 98 4.66 10.97 58.24
CA ILE A 98 4.13 9.74 57.66
C ILE A 98 3.14 10.02 56.53
N GLU A 99 2.30 11.06 56.66
CA GLU A 99 1.23 11.36 55.71
C GLU A 99 1.78 11.99 54.42
N ILE A 100 2.85 12.79 54.54
CA ILE A 100 3.64 13.31 53.42
C ILE A 100 4.34 12.16 52.69
N LEU A 101 4.93 11.21 53.43
CA LEU A 101 5.56 10.02 52.87
C LEU A 101 4.55 9.13 52.13
N LEU A 102 3.35 8.91 52.69
CA LEU A 102 2.29 8.14 52.04
C LEU A 102 1.82 8.80 50.74
N ARG A 103 1.67 10.13 50.72
CA ARG A 103 1.33 10.88 49.51
C ARG A 103 2.41 10.72 48.43
N LYS A 104 3.68 10.72 48.82
CA LYS A 104 4.83 10.53 47.93
C LYS A 104 4.93 9.09 47.38
N ILE A 105 4.67 8.09 48.21
CA ILE A 105 4.59 6.67 47.79
C ILE A 105 3.48 6.50 46.75
N LYS A 106 2.29 7.06 47.02
CA LYS A 106 1.15 6.99 46.09
C LYS A 106 1.46 7.66 44.73
N ASN A 107 2.19 8.77 44.74
CA ASN A 107 2.64 9.41 43.50
C ASN A 107 3.64 8.55 42.73
N LEU A 108 4.62 7.95 43.42
CA LEU A 108 5.60 7.05 42.79
C LEU A 108 4.95 5.76 42.24
N GLU A 109 3.92 5.24 42.89
CA GLU A 109 3.14 4.11 42.38
C GLU A 109 2.39 4.46 41.09
N ASN A 110 1.78 5.64 41.03
CA ASN A 110 1.13 6.13 39.82
C ASN A 110 2.13 6.34 38.67
N GLU A 111 3.29 6.90 38.97
CA GLU A 111 4.36 7.11 37.99
C GLU A 111 4.92 5.78 37.46
N LYS A 112 5.15 4.81 38.36
CA LYS A 112 5.51 3.43 37.97
C LYS A 112 4.47 2.81 37.03
N LYS A 113 3.18 3.00 37.31
CA LYS A 113 2.09 2.49 36.47
C LYS A 113 2.08 3.14 35.08
N TYR A 114 2.34 4.45 35.02
CA TYR A 114 2.48 5.18 33.75
C TYR A 114 3.69 4.69 32.94
N LEU A 115 4.83 4.52 33.58
CA LEU A 115 6.05 4.04 32.93
C LEU A 115 5.92 2.61 32.40
N LEU A 116 5.26 1.72 33.16
CA LEU A 116 4.97 0.35 32.70
C LEU A 116 4.09 0.35 31.44
N LYS A 117 3.04 1.16 31.43
CA LYS A 117 2.17 1.30 30.25
C LYS A 117 2.92 1.89 29.04
N SER A 118 3.81 2.84 29.27
CA SER A 118 4.67 3.41 28.22
C SER A 118 5.64 2.36 27.65
N LEU A 119 6.23 1.54 28.52
CA LEU A 119 7.13 0.46 28.12
C LEU A 119 6.41 -0.60 27.27
N GLU A 120 5.23 -1.03 27.72
CA GLU A 120 4.39 -2.00 27.01
C GLU A 120 3.99 -1.47 25.62
N ASN A 121 3.59 -0.21 25.51
CA ASN A 121 3.31 0.43 24.23
C ASN A 121 4.52 0.46 23.30
N LYS A 122 5.71 0.80 23.82
CA LYS A 122 6.93 0.79 23.01
C LYS A 122 7.28 -0.61 22.51
N GLN A 123 7.10 -1.62 23.35
CA GLN A 123 7.38 -3.02 23.01
C GLN A 123 6.42 -3.54 21.93
N ASN A 124 5.14 -3.13 21.99
CA ASN A 124 4.17 -3.45 20.95
C ASN A 124 4.52 -2.79 19.62
N VAL A 125 4.89 -1.51 19.64
CA VAL A 125 5.33 -0.78 18.44
C VAL A 125 6.58 -1.42 17.84
N GLU A 126 7.57 -1.79 18.65
CA GLU A 126 8.79 -2.48 18.18
C GLU A 126 8.46 -3.83 17.52
N LEU A 127 7.53 -4.60 18.11
CA LEU A 127 7.07 -5.87 17.53
C LEU A 127 6.43 -5.67 16.16
N GLU A 128 5.59 -4.64 16.00
CA GLU A 128 4.97 -4.31 14.72
C GLU A 128 6.00 -3.90 13.66
N TYR A 129 6.96 -3.04 14.03
CA TYR A 129 8.06 -2.67 13.12
C TYR A 129 8.87 -3.88 12.68
N ARG A 130 9.17 -4.81 13.60
CA ARG A 130 9.92 -6.03 13.28
C ARG A 130 9.14 -6.93 12.30
N LYS A 131 7.85 -7.11 12.53
CA LYS A 131 6.97 -7.85 11.60
C LYS A 131 6.89 -7.19 10.23
N ALA A 132 6.80 -5.87 10.17
CA ALA A 132 6.78 -5.13 8.91
C ALA A 132 8.08 -5.33 8.11
N LEU A 133 9.24 -5.25 8.79
CA LEU A 133 10.55 -5.48 8.17
C LEU A 133 10.70 -6.93 7.67
N GLU A 134 10.29 -7.93 8.47
CA GLU A 134 10.32 -9.34 8.05
C GLU A 134 9.43 -9.57 6.81
N THR A 135 8.25 -8.96 6.78
CA THR A 135 7.33 -9.05 5.63
C THR A 135 7.93 -8.40 4.38
N GLN A 136 8.57 -7.23 4.52
CA GLN A 136 9.23 -6.54 3.42
C GLN A 136 10.42 -7.35 2.87
N ALA A 137 11.23 -7.94 3.76
CA ALA A 137 12.34 -8.80 3.37
C ALA A 137 11.85 -10.06 2.63
N ALA A 138 10.77 -10.68 3.10
CA ALA A 138 10.14 -11.83 2.44
C ALA A 138 9.64 -11.46 1.04
N PHE A 139 8.97 -10.31 0.90
CA PHE A 139 8.47 -9.80 -0.39
C PHE A 139 9.61 -9.58 -1.39
N VAL A 140 10.67 -8.86 -1.00
CA VAL A 140 11.85 -8.62 -1.86
C VAL A 140 12.53 -9.94 -2.26
N SER A 141 12.61 -10.90 -1.33
CA SER A 141 13.19 -12.22 -1.66
C SER A 141 12.36 -13.00 -2.67
N ALA A 142 11.03 -12.91 -2.61
CA ALA A 142 10.12 -13.56 -3.54
C ALA A 142 10.19 -12.90 -4.93
N GLU A 143 10.26 -11.56 -4.98
CA GLU A 143 10.40 -10.80 -6.22
C GLU A 143 11.74 -11.11 -6.91
N ASN A 144 12.82 -11.22 -6.14
CA ASN A 144 14.13 -11.64 -6.67
C ASN A 144 14.11 -13.07 -7.23
N LYS A 145 13.46 -14.01 -6.53
CA LYS A 145 13.26 -15.39 -7.03
C LYS A 145 12.45 -15.41 -8.34
N LYS A 146 11.41 -14.58 -8.44
CA LYS A 146 10.59 -14.44 -9.66
C LYS A 146 11.42 -13.89 -10.83
N SER A 147 12.27 -12.89 -10.58
CA SER A 147 13.17 -12.34 -11.59
C SER A 147 14.20 -13.38 -12.08
N GLN A 148 14.83 -14.11 -11.17
CA GLN A 148 15.75 -15.20 -11.51
C GLN A 148 15.08 -16.32 -12.31
N PHE A 149 13.81 -16.64 -12.01
CA PHE A 149 13.05 -17.63 -12.76
C PHE A 149 12.89 -17.22 -14.24
N TYR A 150 12.43 -15.99 -14.50
CA TYR A 150 12.26 -15.51 -15.88
C TYR A 150 13.60 -15.37 -16.62
N GLU A 151 14.67 -14.97 -15.95
CA GLU A 151 16.01 -14.93 -16.54
C GLU A 151 16.48 -16.34 -16.96
N ASN A 152 16.27 -17.34 -16.11
CA ASN A 152 16.64 -18.72 -16.41
C ASN A 152 15.77 -19.33 -17.53
N GLU A 153 14.47 -19.09 -17.55
CA GLU A 153 13.57 -19.51 -18.64
C GLU A 153 13.99 -18.87 -19.97
N TRP A 154 14.34 -17.59 -19.96
CA TRP A 154 14.84 -16.89 -21.15
C TRP A 154 16.16 -17.49 -21.67
N LEU A 155 17.11 -17.77 -20.78
CA LEU A 155 18.37 -18.43 -21.13
C LEU A 155 18.14 -19.86 -21.66
N HIS A 156 17.21 -20.60 -21.05
CA HIS A 156 16.84 -21.94 -21.50
C HIS A 156 16.24 -21.90 -22.91
N MET A 157 15.33 -20.96 -23.17
CA MET A 157 14.75 -20.75 -24.50
C MET A 157 15.84 -20.42 -25.54
N LYS A 158 16.78 -19.53 -25.23
CA LYS A 158 17.89 -19.18 -26.12
C LYS A 158 18.83 -20.36 -26.38
N SER A 159 19.14 -21.15 -25.35
CA SER A 159 19.93 -22.37 -25.49
C SER A 159 19.22 -23.42 -26.33
N GLN A 160 17.92 -23.58 -26.17
CA GLN A 160 17.11 -24.52 -26.93
C GLN A 160 16.99 -24.08 -28.39
N GLU A 161 16.78 -22.79 -28.66
CA GLU A 161 16.81 -22.19 -30.00
C GLU A 161 18.17 -22.44 -30.68
N HIS A 162 19.27 -22.16 -29.98
CA HIS A 162 20.61 -22.41 -30.48
C HIS A 162 20.87 -23.91 -30.74
N SER A 163 20.42 -24.79 -29.83
CA SER A 163 20.47 -26.24 -30.00
C SER A 163 19.65 -26.68 -31.20
N PHE A 164 18.44 -26.17 -31.43
CA PHE A 164 17.66 -26.51 -32.61
C PHE A 164 18.29 -26.04 -33.92
N MET A 165 18.94 -24.88 -33.91
CA MET A 165 19.65 -24.35 -35.07
C MET A 165 20.92 -25.15 -35.39
N THR A 166 21.55 -25.78 -34.40
CA THR A 166 22.84 -26.49 -34.55
C THR A 166 22.75 -28.02 -34.55
N SER A 167 21.76 -28.64 -33.88
CA SER A 167 21.79 -30.06 -33.52
C SER A 167 21.21 -31.04 -34.55
N GLY A 168 20.36 -30.61 -35.49
CA GLY A 168 19.63 -31.58 -36.33
C GLY A 168 20.23 -31.85 -37.70
N LYS A 169 20.77 -30.82 -38.36
CA LYS A 169 21.03 -30.90 -39.80
C LYS A 169 22.44 -31.35 -40.15
N SER A 170 23.45 -31.00 -39.36
CA SER A 170 24.86 -31.27 -39.72
C SER A 170 25.27 -32.74 -39.51
N PRO A 171 25.02 -33.38 -38.35
CA PRO A 171 25.44 -34.76 -38.13
C PRO A 171 24.66 -35.75 -39.00
N MET A 172 23.33 -35.58 -39.10
CA MET A 172 22.47 -36.46 -39.90
C MET A 172 22.74 -36.31 -41.41
N ARG A 173 23.01 -35.09 -41.90
CA ARG A 173 23.43 -34.88 -43.29
C ARG A 173 24.76 -35.57 -43.57
N LYS A 174 25.73 -35.48 -42.66
CA LYS A 174 27.04 -36.15 -42.81
C LYS A 174 26.92 -37.68 -42.81
N THR A 175 26.05 -38.24 -41.97
CA THR A 175 25.79 -39.70 -41.97
C THR A 175 25.03 -40.15 -43.21
N LEU A 176 24.06 -39.35 -43.71
CA LEU A 176 23.37 -39.62 -44.97
C LEU A 176 24.32 -39.51 -46.16
N GLU A 177 25.21 -38.53 -46.17
CA GLU A 177 26.22 -38.32 -47.21
C GLU A 177 27.15 -39.54 -47.30
N LEU A 178 27.70 -40.01 -46.17
CA LEU A 178 28.46 -41.26 -46.08
C LEU A 178 27.67 -42.50 -46.51
N PHE A 179 26.35 -42.52 -46.28
CA PHE A 179 25.47 -43.60 -46.69
C PHE A 179 25.22 -43.60 -48.21
N TYR A 180 25.07 -42.43 -48.83
CA TYR A 180 24.91 -42.29 -50.28
C TYR A 180 26.23 -42.46 -51.06
N GLU A 181 27.38 -42.33 -50.39
CA GLU A 181 28.72 -42.59 -50.94
C GLU A 181 29.12 -44.09 -51.01
N ASP A 182 28.34 -45.02 -50.41
CA ASP A 182 28.62 -46.46 -50.50
C ASP A 182 28.23 -47.03 -51.87
N ASP A 183 29.20 -47.26 -52.75
CA ASP A 183 29.01 -47.85 -54.10
C ASP A 183 28.28 -49.21 -54.10
N GLY A 184 28.25 -49.91 -52.95
CA GLY A 184 27.56 -51.19 -52.77
C GLY A 184 26.12 -51.10 -52.27
N LEU A 185 25.58 -49.89 -52.03
CA LEU A 185 24.31 -49.67 -51.34
C LEU A 185 23.13 -50.43 -51.98
N TYR A 186 23.00 -50.32 -53.30
CA TYR A 186 21.93 -50.94 -54.07
C TYR A 186 21.96 -52.47 -54.03
N LYS A 187 23.15 -53.08 -53.85
CA LYS A 187 23.29 -54.53 -53.69
C LYS A 187 22.89 -55.00 -52.28
N LYS A 188 23.12 -54.17 -51.26
CA LYS A 188 22.78 -54.47 -49.85
C LYS A 188 21.29 -54.28 -49.54
N LEU A 189 20.64 -53.29 -50.16
CA LEU A 189 19.24 -52.94 -49.88
C LEU A 189 18.21 -53.74 -50.72
N GLY A 190 18.62 -54.32 -51.85
CA GLY A 190 17.69 -54.99 -52.76
C GLY A 190 16.72 -54.01 -53.46
N ARG A 191 15.76 -54.53 -54.24
CA ARG A 191 14.67 -53.72 -54.82
C ARG A 191 13.49 -53.67 -53.84
N LEU A 192 12.95 -52.47 -53.64
CA LEU A 192 11.75 -52.26 -52.84
C LEU A 192 10.55 -52.96 -53.49
N THR A 193 9.64 -53.49 -52.68
CA THR A 193 8.33 -53.93 -53.13
C THR A 193 7.38 -52.73 -53.22
N SER A 194 6.37 -52.80 -54.10
CA SER A 194 5.40 -51.70 -54.29
C SER A 194 4.71 -51.26 -52.98
N THR A 195 4.44 -52.18 -52.06
CA THR A 195 3.86 -51.86 -50.75
C THR A 195 4.82 -51.04 -49.87
N GLN A 196 6.12 -51.35 -49.91
CA GLN A 196 7.14 -50.59 -49.19
C GLN A 196 7.34 -49.20 -49.81
N GLU A 197 7.26 -49.07 -51.13
CA GLU A 197 7.33 -47.77 -51.81
C GLU A 197 6.16 -46.86 -51.41
N ILE A 198 4.94 -47.40 -51.37
CA ILE A 198 3.74 -46.65 -50.91
C ILE A 198 3.88 -46.26 -49.44
N PHE A 199 4.36 -47.18 -48.57
CA PHE A 199 4.57 -46.89 -47.16
C PHE A 199 5.62 -45.78 -46.96
N ILE A 200 6.74 -45.83 -47.67
CA ILE A 200 7.78 -44.80 -47.62
C ILE A 200 7.25 -43.46 -48.13
N ALA A 201 6.47 -43.46 -49.22
CA ALA A 201 5.87 -42.23 -49.74
C ALA A 201 4.92 -41.56 -48.74
N ASN A 202 4.05 -42.35 -48.11
CA ASN A 202 3.15 -41.86 -47.06
C ASN A 202 3.94 -41.31 -45.85
N LEU A 203 4.97 -42.04 -45.40
CA LEU A 203 5.81 -41.61 -44.29
C LEU A 203 6.53 -40.29 -44.58
N ILE A 204 7.03 -40.11 -45.81
CA ILE A 204 7.66 -38.86 -46.24
C ILE A 204 6.65 -37.70 -46.19
N GLU A 205 5.41 -37.93 -46.65
CA GLU A 205 4.38 -36.90 -46.67
C GLU A 205 3.93 -36.54 -45.24
N ASP A 206 3.73 -37.52 -44.37
CA ASP A 206 3.43 -37.29 -42.95
C ASP A 206 4.55 -36.49 -42.26
N HIS A 207 5.81 -36.80 -42.56
CA HIS A 207 6.94 -36.03 -42.04
C HIS A 207 6.96 -34.58 -42.52
N LYS A 208 6.56 -34.29 -43.76
CA LYS A 208 6.43 -32.91 -44.24
C LYS A 208 5.32 -32.19 -43.48
N ASN A 209 4.17 -32.83 -43.30
CA ASN A 209 3.04 -32.26 -42.56
C ASN A 209 3.42 -31.96 -41.11
N LEU A 210 4.08 -32.89 -40.42
CA LEU A 210 4.59 -32.68 -39.06
C LEU A 210 5.59 -31.53 -38.98
N ALA A 211 6.46 -31.36 -39.98
CA ALA A 211 7.39 -30.23 -40.01
C ALA A 211 6.66 -28.89 -40.16
N LEU A 212 5.61 -28.83 -40.98
CA LEU A 212 4.76 -27.65 -41.15
C LEU A 212 3.99 -27.32 -39.86
N GLU A 213 3.37 -28.31 -39.23
CA GLU A 213 2.68 -28.15 -37.95
C GLU A 213 3.62 -27.67 -36.85
N ARG A 214 4.80 -28.28 -36.73
CA ARG A 214 5.83 -27.85 -35.78
C ARG A 214 6.21 -26.39 -35.98
N ASN A 215 6.42 -25.95 -37.22
CA ASN A 215 6.78 -24.56 -37.52
C ASN A 215 5.62 -23.60 -37.19
N SER A 216 4.37 -24.01 -37.43
CA SER A 216 3.19 -23.24 -37.08
C SER A 216 3.04 -23.08 -35.56
N ILE A 217 3.21 -24.17 -34.80
CA ILE A 217 3.16 -24.16 -33.34
C ILE A 217 4.29 -23.30 -32.76
N SER A 218 5.52 -23.44 -33.28
CA SER A 218 6.66 -22.64 -32.83
C SER A 218 6.43 -21.14 -33.02
N ARG A 219 5.78 -20.75 -34.13
CA ARG A 219 5.44 -19.35 -34.39
C ARG A 219 4.39 -18.83 -33.41
N LYS A 220 3.30 -19.59 -33.20
CA LYS A 220 2.25 -19.24 -32.24
C LYS A 220 2.79 -19.12 -30.81
N TYR A 221 3.73 -20.00 -30.44
CA TYR A 221 4.38 -19.93 -29.14
C TYR A 221 5.20 -18.64 -29.01
N GLN A 222 5.99 -18.27 -30.03
CA GLN A 222 6.74 -17.02 -30.01
C GLN A 222 5.82 -15.80 -29.91
N GLU A 223 4.74 -15.76 -30.69
CA GLU A 223 3.73 -14.69 -30.64
C GLU A 223 3.09 -14.58 -29.24
N ALA A 224 2.79 -15.71 -28.58
CA ALA A 224 2.25 -15.74 -27.23
C ALA A 224 3.26 -15.24 -26.19
N VAL A 225 4.54 -15.61 -26.32
CA VAL A 225 5.62 -15.11 -25.46
C VAL A 225 5.77 -13.60 -25.61
N ASP A 226 5.77 -13.08 -26.84
CA ASP A 226 5.90 -11.65 -27.12
C ASP A 226 4.70 -10.87 -26.57
N ALA A 227 3.48 -11.39 -26.73
CA ALA A 227 2.27 -10.78 -26.17
C ALA A 227 2.29 -10.75 -24.63
N ASN A 228 2.72 -11.85 -23.99
CA ASN A 228 2.87 -11.91 -22.53
C ASN A 228 3.91 -10.91 -22.03
N PHE A 229 5.01 -10.72 -22.77
CA PHE A 229 6.02 -9.73 -22.42
C PHE A 229 5.47 -8.30 -22.50
N GLN A 230 4.67 -7.98 -23.52
CA GLN A 230 3.99 -6.68 -23.62
C GLN A 230 3.00 -6.45 -22.48
N LEU A 231 2.20 -7.46 -22.13
CA LEU A 231 1.27 -7.39 -20.99
C LEU A 231 2.01 -7.18 -19.67
N TYR A 232 3.16 -7.84 -19.48
CA TYR A 232 4.01 -7.61 -18.32
C TYR A 232 4.48 -6.16 -18.22
N GLN A 233 4.97 -5.58 -19.34
CA GLN A 233 5.39 -4.18 -19.37
C GLN A 233 4.23 -3.20 -19.06
N GLN A 234 3.04 -3.46 -19.59
CA GLN A 234 1.85 -2.66 -19.31
C GLN A 234 1.45 -2.74 -17.83
N ASN A 235 1.48 -3.94 -17.23
CA ASN A 235 1.20 -4.13 -15.81
C ASN A 235 2.19 -3.37 -14.91
N GLU A 236 3.48 -3.39 -15.23
CA GLU A 236 4.47 -2.61 -14.47
C GLU A 236 4.24 -1.10 -14.60
N MET A 237 3.84 -0.61 -15.78
CA MET A 237 3.44 0.79 -15.96
C MET A 237 2.20 1.15 -15.12
N LEU A 238 1.17 0.30 -15.14
CA LEU A 238 -0.06 0.50 -14.35
C LEU A 238 0.24 0.47 -12.84
N LYS A 239 1.12 -0.42 -12.39
CA LYS A 239 1.58 -0.48 -11.00
C LYS A 239 2.25 0.83 -10.58
N ALA A 240 3.14 1.39 -11.42
CA ALA A 240 3.76 2.69 -11.17
C ALA A 240 2.74 3.83 -11.15
N GLN A 241 1.74 3.82 -12.05
CA GLN A 241 0.66 4.83 -12.05
C GLN A 241 -0.21 4.74 -10.79
N ASN A 242 -0.58 3.54 -10.36
CA ASN A 242 -1.36 3.33 -9.13
C ASN A 242 -0.63 3.82 -7.89
N ILE A 243 0.68 3.57 -7.78
CA ILE A 243 1.48 4.10 -6.66
C ILE A 243 1.42 5.63 -6.63
N ASN A 244 1.63 6.29 -7.78
CA ASN A 244 1.55 7.75 -7.87
C ASN A 244 0.17 8.31 -7.52
N LEU A 245 -0.91 7.63 -7.92
CA LEU A 245 -2.28 8.03 -7.58
C LEU A 245 -2.56 7.90 -6.08
N VAL A 246 -2.10 6.80 -5.47
CA VAL A 246 -2.23 6.59 -4.02
C VAL A 246 -1.47 7.66 -3.24
N GLU A 247 -0.26 8.00 -3.67
CA GLU A 247 0.55 9.06 -3.04
C GLU A 247 -0.12 10.43 -3.16
N ARG A 248 -0.61 10.81 -4.34
CA ARG A 248 -1.37 12.06 -4.52
C ARG A 248 -2.66 12.12 -3.70
N ASN A 249 -3.39 11.00 -3.61
CA ASN A 249 -4.60 10.95 -2.81
C ASN A 249 -4.29 11.11 -1.33
N LYS A 250 -3.19 10.51 -0.85
CA LYS A 250 -2.72 10.71 0.51
C LYS A 250 -2.41 12.18 0.78
N ASP A 251 -1.63 12.82 -0.08
CA ASP A 251 -1.26 14.24 0.08
C ASP A 251 -2.51 15.14 0.08
N ALA A 252 -3.49 14.85 -0.78
CA ALA A 252 -4.75 15.60 -0.83
C ALA A 252 -5.59 15.43 0.45
N ILE A 253 -5.66 14.21 0.99
CA ILE A 253 -6.36 13.93 2.26
C ILE A 253 -5.66 14.65 3.41
N ASP A 254 -4.32 14.55 3.49
CA ASP A 254 -3.52 15.19 4.53
C ASP A 254 -3.73 16.72 4.49
N HIS A 255 -3.70 17.33 3.30
CA HIS A 255 -3.95 18.76 3.15
C HIS A 255 -5.38 19.15 3.59
N GLN A 256 -6.40 18.40 3.18
CA GLN A 256 -7.79 18.68 3.55
C GLN A 256 -8.03 18.52 5.06
N MET A 257 -7.37 17.53 5.68
CA MET A 257 -7.44 17.32 7.12
C MET A 257 -6.78 18.48 7.88
N GLU A 258 -5.63 18.95 7.42
CA GLU A 258 -4.95 20.11 8.00
C GLU A 258 -5.82 21.37 7.92
N GLU A 259 -6.42 21.66 6.77
CA GLU A 259 -7.33 22.81 6.62
C GLU A 259 -8.51 22.76 7.59
N LYS A 260 -9.14 21.58 7.73
CA LYS A 260 -10.26 21.38 8.66
C LYS A 260 -9.81 21.53 10.12
N LEU A 261 -8.63 21.03 10.47
CA LEU A 261 -8.07 21.17 11.82
C LEU A 261 -7.79 22.62 12.16
N VAL A 262 -7.19 23.38 11.24
CA VAL A 262 -6.95 24.81 11.40
C VAL A 262 -8.26 25.59 11.57
N ALA A 263 -9.26 25.32 10.73
CA ALA A 263 -10.57 25.96 10.82
C ALA A 263 -11.31 25.64 12.13
N LEU A 264 -11.24 24.38 12.58
CA LEU A 264 -11.82 23.94 13.85
C LEU A 264 -11.13 24.62 15.03
N ASN A 265 -9.79 24.68 15.01
CA ASN A 265 -9.01 25.31 16.07
C ASN A 265 -9.31 26.82 16.15
N ALA A 266 -9.40 27.50 15.02
CA ALA A 266 -9.80 28.91 14.97
C ALA A 266 -11.21 29.13 15.55
N SER A 267 -12.17 28.25 15.22
CA SER A 267 -13.54 28.30 15.77
C SER A 267 -13.56 28.04 17.28
N LEU A 268 -12.76 27.09 17.77
CA LEU A 268 -12.65 26.77 19.19
C LEU A 268 -12.07 27.96 19.98
N ILE A 269 -11.02 28.58 19.46
CA ILE A 269 -10.43 29.80 20.05
C ILE A 269 -11.48 30.92 20.13
N HIS A 270 -12.29 31.08 19.08
CA HIS A 270 -13.36 32.08 19.06
C HIS A 270 -14.40 31.83 20.17
N VAL A 271 -14.91 30.60 20.28
CA VAL A 271 -15.87 30.22 21.33
C VAL A 271 -15.28 30.35 22.73
N GLN A 272 -13.99 29.99 22.91
CA GLN A 272 -13.30 30.18 24.19
C GLN A 272 -13.22 31.66 24.57
N LYS A 273 -12.94 32.54 23.60
CA LYS A 273 -12.92 33.98 23.83
C LYS A 273 -14.29 34.51 24.25
N GLU A 274 -15.36 34.07 23.60
CA GLU A 274 -16.73 34.44 23.99
C GLU A 274 -17.09 33.95 25.39
N ASN A 275 -16.73 32.70 25.73
CA ASN A 275 -16.96 32.16 27.07
C ASN A 275 -16.23 32.95 28.16
N ILE A 276 -14.99 33.40 27.90
CA ILE A 276 -14.27 34.26 28.83
C ILE A 276 -15.02 35.58 29.05
N GLN A 277 -15.47 36.23 27.97
CA GLN A 277 -16.23 37.48 28.06
C GLN A 277 -17.56 37.33 28.81
N LEU A 278 -18.27 36.21 28.58
CA LEU A 278 -19.52 35.92 29.29
C LEU A 278 -19.27 35.68 30.78
N ARG A 279 -18.18 35.00 31.13
CA ARG A 279 -17.78 34.78 32.51
C ARG A 279 -17.49 36.09 33.24
N GLU A 280 -16.74 36.99 32.60
CA GLU A 280 -16.46 38.33 33.15
C GLU A 280 -17.75 39.14 33.39
N LYS A 281 -18.72 39.10 32.46
CA LYS A 281 -20.03 39.75 32.66
C LYS A 281 -20.81 39.11 33.80
N LEU A 282 -20.77 37.78 33.91
CA LEU A 282 -21.45 37.07 34.97
C LEU A 282 -20.86 37.45 36.34
N ASP A 283 -19.54 37.51 36.45
CA ASP A 283 -18.85 37.96 37.65
C ASP A 283 -19.24 39.40 38.03
N GLN A 284 -19.33 40.31 37.04
CA GLN A 284 -19.84 41.68 37.26
C GLN A 284 -21.28 41.70 37.79
N TYR A 285 -22.17 40.88 37.23
CA TYR A 285 -23.55 40.78 37.71
C TYR A 285 -23.65 40.17 39.10
N THR A 286 -22.87 39.13 39.40
CA THR A 286 -22.80 38.54 40.73
C THR A 286 -22.34 39.56 41.76
N GLN A 287 -21.31 40.35 41.44
CA GLN A 287 -20.83 41.41 42.33
C GLN A 287 -21.87 42.51 42.54
N LEU A 288 -22.61 42.90 41.49
CA LEU A 288 -23.72 43.85 41.61
C LEU A 288 -24.83 43.33 42.52
N ILE A 289 -25.23 42.06 42.36
CA ILE A 289 -26.23 41.41 43.21
C ILE A 289 -25.78 41.40 44.66
N GLU A 290 -24.54 40.99 44.95
CA GLU A 290 -23.99 41.03 46.31
C GLU A 290 -24.01 42.45 46.89
N ASN A 291 -23.68 43.47 46.10
CA ASN A 291 -23.72 44.86 46.55
C ASN A 291 -25.14 45.33 46.87
N ILE A 292 -26.13 44.93 46.07
CA ILE A 292 -27.56 45.22 46.33
C ILE A 292 -28.02 44.52 47.60
N GLU A 293 -27.67 43.25 47.80
CA GLU A 293 -27.99 42.50 49.02
C GLU A 293 -27.33 43.09 50.28
N LYS A 294 -26.15 43.69 50.14
CA LYS A 294 -25.45 44.39 51.22
C LYS A 294 -25.92 45.84 51.40
N CYS A 295 -26.75 46.38 50.50
CA CYS A 295 -27.21 47.75 50.58
C CYS A 295 -28.19 47.95 51.76
N TYR A 296 -27.84 48.88 52.65
CA TYR A 296 -28.60 49.16 53.87
C TYR A 296 -30.04 49.56 53.57
N GLU A 297 -30.26 50.38 52.55
CA GLU A 297 -31.60 50.89 52.18
C GLU A 297 -32.52 49.75 51.74
N VAL A 298 -32.01 48.81 50.94
CA VAL A 298 -32.77 47.63 50.48
C VAL A 298 -33.08 46.69 51.63
N ASN A 299 -32.13 46.50 52.55
CA ASN A 299 -32.35 45.70 53.74
C ASN A 299 -33.35 46.35 54.71
N SER A 300 -33.27 47.68 54.89
CA SER A 300 -34.23 48.46 55.67
C SER A 300 -35.65 48.35 55.08
N ILE A 301 -35.80 48.48 53.77
CA ILE A 301 -37.09 48.28 53.08
C ILE A 301 -37.57 46.84 53.26
N LYS A 302 -36.69 45.83 53.14
CA LYS A 302 -37.05 44.43 53.39
C LYS A 302 -37.56 44.24 54.82
N GLU A 303 -36.88 44.80 55.82
CA GLU A 303 -37.27 44.71 57.22
C GLU A 303 -38.63 45.38 57.48
N GLU A 304 -38.84 46.60 56.97
CA GLU A 304 -40.13 47.31 57.03
C GLU A 304 -41.25 46.52 56.35
N LEU A 305 -41.00 45.94 55.18
CA LEU A 305 -41.98 45.10 54.47
C LEU A 305 -42.32 43.83 55.28
N THR A 306 -41.34 43.28 56.00
CA THR A 306 -41.52 42.10 56.85
C THR A 306 -42.34 42.45 58.10
N GLU A 307 -42.13 43.64 58.68
CA GLU A 307 -42.99 44.19 59.72
C GLU A 307 -44.41 44.42 59.21
N PHE A 308 -44.58 45.11 58.08
CA PHE A 308 -45.89 45.39 57.49
C PHE A 308 -46.66 44.10 57.21
N LYS A 309 -45.97 43.06 56.72
CA LYS A 309 -46.55 41.73 56.51
C LYS A 309 -47.01 41.07 57.82
N LYS A 310 -46.27 41.24 58.93
CA LYS A 310 -46.72 40.76 60.26
C LYS A 310 -47.97 41.50 60.74
N TYR A 311 -48.11 42.79 60.41
CA TYR A 311 -49.31 43.57 60.73
C TYR A 311 -50.54 43.13 59.90
N LEU A 312 -50.35 42.67 58.66
CA LEU A 312 -51.43 42.15 57.80
C LEU A 312 -51.86 40.71 58.12
N LEU A 313 -51.03 39.94 58.82
CA LEU A 313 -51.31 38.55 59.24
C LEU A 313 -51.87 38.43 60.66
N LYS A 314 -52.15 39.56 61.32
CA LYS A 314 -52.92 39.66 62.57
C LYS A 314 -54.39 39.94 62.28
#